data_AF-A0A969LKE9-F1
#
_entry.id   AF-A0A969LKE9-F1
#
_cell.length_a   1.000
_cell.length_b   1.000
_cell.length_c   1.000
_cell.angle_alpha   90.00
_cell.angle_beta   90.00
_cell.angle_gamma   90.00
#
_symmetry.space_group_name_H-M   'P 1'
#
loop_
_entity.id
_entity.type
_entity.pdbx_description
1 polymer ?
#
loop_
_entity_poly.entity_id
_entity_poly.type
_entity_poly.pdbx_seq_one_letter_code
_entity_poly.pdbx_strand_id
1 'polypeptide(L)' 'MRTQFTDLSSAGAGNTNVQWEWSFGDGASSSLRNPLHVYDAASNYTVTLKVTNDKGCVRTFTKINI' A
#
# COMPACT_ATOMS: atom_id res chain seq x y z
N MET A 1 -1.52 -13.60 11.20
CA MET A 1 -2.69 -13.47 10.32
C MET A 1 -2.23 -13.06 8.93
N ARG A 2 -2.62 -13.81 7.88
CA ARG A 2 -2.23 -13.52 6.49
C ARG A 2 -3.30 -12.64 5.84
N THR A 3 -2.89 -11.49 5.33
CA THR A 3 -3.79 -10.50 4.71
C THR A 3 -3.32 -10.17 3.30
N GLN A 4 -4.25 -10.22 2.34
CA GLN A 4 -4.00 -9.80 0.97
C GLN A 4 -4.44 -8.35 0.79
N PHE A 5 -3.51 -7.49 0.36
CA PHE A 5 -3.80 -6.10 0.04
C PHE A 5 -4.05 -5.95 -1.46
N THR A 6 -4.98 -5.04 -1.79
CA THR A 6 -5.33 -4.71 -3.18
C THR A 6 -5.24 -3.21 -3.37
N ASP A 7 -4.44 -2.79 -4.34
CA ASP A 7 -4.40 -1.43 -4.84
C ASP A 7 -5.66 -1.15 -5.67
N LEU A 8 -6.36 -0.07 -5.32
CA LEU A 8 -7.51 0.46 -6.06
C LEU A 8 -7.23 1.86 -6.63
N SER A 9 -5.97 2.30 -6.63
CA SER A 9 -5.62 3.61 -7.19
C SER A 9 -5.79 3.65 -8.71
N SER A 10 -6.10 4.83 -9.23
CA SER A 10 -6.06 5.12 -10.65
C SER A 10 -4.88 6.03 -10.92
N ALA A 11 -3.95 5.59 -11.77
CA ALA A 11 -2.75 6.35 -12.11
C ALA A 11 -3.07 7.66 -12.86
N GLY A 12 -4.27 7.78 -13.44
CA GLY A 12 -4.64 8.81 -14.41
C GLY A 12 -4.15 8.47 -15.83
N ALA A 13 -4.79 9.02 -16.86
CA ALA A 13 -4.46 8.73 -18.25
C ALA A 13 -3.02 9.17 -18.62
N GLY A 14 -2.32 8.31 -19.37
CA GLY A 14 -0.97 8.59 -19.87
C GLY A 14 0.13 8.53 -18.82
N ASN A 15 -0.07 7.77 -17.74
CA ASN A 15 0.97 7.42 -16.78
C ASN A 15 1.25 5.92 -16.92
N THR A 16 2.51 5.57 -17.18
CA THR A 16 2.92 4.19 -17.54
C THR A 16 3.74 3.53 -16.45
N ASN A 17 4.38 4.32 -15.60
CA ASN A 17 5.11 3.83 -14.44
C ASN A 17 4.48 4.37 -13.16
N VAL A 18 4.15 3.45 -12.27
CA VAL A 18 3.53 3.72 -10.97
C VAL A 18 4.33 2.93 -9.93
N GLN A 19 4.68 3.59 -8.84
CA GLN A 19 5.39 3.04 -7.71
C GLN A 19 4.44 2.95 -6.53
N TRP A 20 4.44 1.81 -5.85
CA TRP A 20 3.67 1.57 -4.63
C TRP A 20 4.62 1.48 -3.45
N GLU A 21 4.22 2.05 -2.33
CA GLU A 21 4.93 1.98 -1.06
C GLU A 21 3.90 1.69 0.03
N TRP A 22 3.89 0.46 0.51
CA TRP A 22 3.04 0.00 1.58
C TRP A 22 3.82 0.03 2.89
N SER A 23 3.19 0.55 3.95
CA SER A 23 3.61 0.38 5.34
C SER A 23 2.48 -0.30 6.09
N PHE A 24 2.75 -1.47 6.69
CA PHE A 24 1.71 -2.30 7.28
C PHE A 24 1.38 -1.97 8.73
N GLY A 25 2.12 -1.05 9.35
CA GLY A 25 1.88 -0.59 10.73
C GLY A 25 2.57 -1.43 11.81
N ASP A 26 3.28 -2.49 11.43
CA ASP A 26 4.06 -3.38 12.30
C ASP A 26 5.58 -3.24 12.09
N GLY A 27 6.00 -2.27 11.29
CA GLY A 27 7.39 -2.03 10.91
C GLY A 27 7.78 -2.66 9.56
N ALA A 28 6.94 -3.53 8.98
CA ALA A 28 7.16 -4.08 7.66
C ALA A 28 6.61 -3.17 6.54
N SER A 29 7.19 -3.29 5.35
CA SER A 29 6.80 -2.54 4.16
C SER A 29 6.84 -3.40 2.89
N SER A 30 6.24 -2.90 1.80
CA SER A 30 6.29 -3.55 0.49
C SER A 30 6.22 -2.56 -0.67
N SER A 31 6.87 -2.88 -1.78
CA SER A 31 6.79 -2.14 -3.04
C SER A 31 5.92 -2.81 -4.11
N LEU A 32 5.32 -3.96 -3.79
CA LEU A 32 4.41 -4.65 -4.70
C LEU A 32 3.08 -3.89 -4.81
N ARG A 33 2.45 -3.92 -5.98
CA ARG A 33 1.12 -3.35 -6.18
C ARG A 33 0.07 -3.98 -5.25
N ASN A 34 0.04 -5.31 -5.17
CA ASN A 34 -0.92 -6.09 -4.38
C ASN A 34 -0.14 -7.05 -3.45
N PRO A 35 0.46 -6.56 -2.36
CA PRO A 35 1.29 -7.40 -1.51
C PRO A 35 0.44 -8.35 -0.67
N LEU A 36 1.04 -9.50 -0.38
CA LEU A 36 0.59 -10.36 0.68
C LEU A 36 1.46 -10.12 1.91
N HIS A 37 0.82 -9.83 3.05
CA HIS A 37 1.53 -9.63 4.32
C HIS A 37 1.06 -10.60 5.38
N VAL A 38 1.95 -10.96 6.31
CA VAL A 38 1.66 -11.84 7.43
C VAL A 38 1.98 -11.10 8.72
N TYR A 39 0.96 -10.84 9.52
CA TYR A 39 1.09 -10.26 10.85
C TYR A 39 1.38 -11.34 11.90
N ASP A 40 2.36 -11.13 12.76
CA ASP A 40 2.71 -12.11 13.80
C ASP A 40 1.72 -12.11 14.98
N ALA A 41 1.13 -10.95 15.28
CA ALA A 41 0.15 -10.80 16.35
C ALA A 41 -1.21 -10.33 15.81
N ALA A 42 -2.27 -10.61 16.55
CA ALA A 42 -3.57 -10.00 16.32
C ALA A 42 -3.58 -8.63 17.01
N SER A 43 -3.47 -7.56 16.23
CA SER A 43 -3.51 -6.19 16.70
C SER A 43 -4.15 -5.30 15.64
N ASN A 44 -4.55 -4.10 16.04
CA ASN A 44 -5.01 -3.08 15.10
C ASN A 44 -3.79 -2.47 14.42
N TYR A 45 -3.65 -2.70 13.13
CA TYR A 45 -2.51 -2.22 12.36
C TYR A 45 -2.93 -1.07 11.44
N THR A 46 -2.27 0.08 11.57
CA THR A 46 -2.49 1.21 10.66
C THR A 46 -1.72 0.99 9.38
N VAL A 47 -2.43 0.64 8.31
CA VAL A 47 -1.86 0.41 6.99
C VAL A 47 -1.87 1.69 6.18
N THR A 48 -0.75 2.01 5.56
CA THR A 48 -0.60 3.16 4.66
C THR A 48 -0.13 2.69 3.29
N LEU A 49 -0.82 3.11 2.24
CA LEU A 49 -0.41 2.98 0.85
C LEU A 49 -0.06 4.36 0.30
N LYS A 50 1.16 4.50 -0.20
CA LYS A 50 1.59 5.67 -0.97
C LYS A 50 1.86 5.25 -2.40
N VAL A 51 1.25 5.98 -3.34
CA VAL A 51 1.35 5.73 -4.78
C VAL A 51 1.96 6.95 -5.44
N THR A 52 2.99 6.73 -6.26
CA THR A 52 3.66 7.78 -7.03
C THR A 52 3.65 7.41 -8.50
N ASN A 53 3.20 8.31 -9.38
CA ASN A 53 3.29 8.09 -10.83
C ASN A 53 4.56 8.71 -11.45
N ASP A 54 4.83 8.39 -12.71
CA ASP A 54 5.95 8.92 -13.51
C ASP A 54 5.95 10.45 -13.68
N LYS A 55 4.81 11.11 -13.49
CA LYS A 55 4.69 12.58 -13.48
C LYS A 55 4.90 13.19 -12.09
N GLY A 56 5.28 12.39 -11.10
CA GLY A 56 5.54 12.84 -9.73
C GLY A 56 4.29 13.12 -8.91
N CYS A 57 3.09 12.75 -9.39
CA CYS A 57 1.87 12.85 -8.59
C CYS A 57 1.91 11.79 -7.48
N VAL A 58 1.80 12.25 -6.23
CA VAL A 58 1.78 11.39 -5.06
C VAL A 58 0.39 11.41 -4.43
N ARG A 59 -0.09 10.21 -4.06
CA ARG A 59 -1.30 10.02 -3.26
C ARG A 59 -1.01 9.05 -2.12
N THR A 60 -1.50 9.39 -0.95
CA THR A 60 -1.37 8.56 0.25
C THR A 60 -2.76 8.23 0.79
N PHE A 61 -2.98 6.97 1.11
CA PHE A 61 -4.19 6.46 1.73
C PHE A 61 -3.83 5.67 2.98
N THR A 62 -4.47 5.98 4.11
CA THR A 62 -4.22 5.32 5.39
C THR A 62 -5.51 4.76 5.94
N LYS A 63 -5.48 3.51 6.42
CA LYS A 63 -6.63 2.81 6.99
C LYS A 63 -6.19 1.88 8.11
N ILE A 64 -6.96 1.86 9.20
CA ILE A 64 -6.80 0.87 10.26
C ILE A 64 -7.35 -0.47 9.77
N ASN A 65 -6.51 -1.49 9.81
CA ASN A 65 -6.90 -2.88 9.61
C ASN A 65 -7.18 -3.48 11.00
N ILE A 66 -8.46 -3.80 11.24
CA ILE A 66 -9.00 -4.40 12.47
C ILE A 66 -9.11 -5.91 12.26
#